data_AF-A0A971RF69-F1
#
_entry.id   AF-A0A971RF69-F1
#
_cell.length_a   1.000
_cell.length_b   1.000
_cell.length_c   1.000
_cell.angle_alpha   90.00
_cell.angle_beta   90.00
_cell.angle_gamma   90.00
#
_symmetry.space_group_name_H-M   'P 1'
#
loop_
_entity.id
_entity.type
_entity.pdbx_description
1 polymer ?
#
loop_
_entity_poly.entity_id
_entity_poly.type
_entity_poly.pdbx_seq_one_letter_code
_entity_poly.pdbx_strand_id
1 'polypeptide(L)'
;MATANLTQQRQRLSPARILITLVLAGLLVGMGFVLGVVFMRVLGNGSQPSVGSLAPERPTPIPGTEPTIDREKLLDQITRLLESEYLEPDELVADDLTYGAAAGLVSAVGDPHTMFVEPVQAAIIEEDMQGSFEGIGATVNLVDGIVTIVQPMPNSPAERAGIQAGDQVLAVDDTSLEGYALLDAITLIRGPKGTVVSLLLRRAGIAEPFTVQVTRDKITVAIVESRMLDDGIAYISLSEFNGKALEQIREAWRTLSKQNPTGLVLDLRNNPGGYLH
;
A
#
# COMPACT_ATOMS: atom_id res chain seq x y z
N MET A 1 68.67 47.16 -20.82
CA MET A 1 67.70 47.74 -21.78
C MET A 1 66.42 46.92 -21.64
N ALA A 2 65.50 47.25 -20.72
CA ALA A 2 64.54 48.36 -20.69
C ALA A 2 63.38 48.18 -21.69
N THR A 3 62.30 47.51 -21.28
CA THR A 3 60.89 47.71 -21.69
C THR A 3 60.00 46.76 -20.87
N ALA A 4 58.80 47.07 -20.39
CA ALA A 4 58.10 48.29 -20.04
C ALA A 4 56.83 47.82 -19.30
N ASN A 5 56.49 48.50 -18.20
CA ASN A 5 55.28 48.32 -17.42
C ASN A 5 54.01 48.37 -18.30
N LEU A 6 53.14 47.36 -18.17
CA LEU A 6 51.71 47.50 -18.37
C LEU A 6 51.03 47.36 -17.01
N THR A 7 50.99 48.47 -16.28
CA THR A 7 50.21 48.64 -15.06
C THR A 7 48.73 48.67 -15.44
N GLN A 8 48.10 47.51 -15.52
CA GLN A 8 46.64 47.42 -15.64
C GLN A 8 46.01 47.87 -14.33
N GLN A 9 45.50 49.10 -14.35
CA GLN A 9 44.73 49.75 -13.31
C GLN A 9 43.42 48.95 -13.10
N ARG A 10 43.46 47.91 -12.24
CA ARG A 10 42.23 47.26 -11.73
C ARG A 10 41.49 48.30 -10.89
N GLN A 11 40.44 48.90 -11.47
CA GLN A 11 39.46 49.68 -10.72
C GLN A 11 38.83 48.76 -9.66
N ARG A 12 39.37 48.79 -8.44
CA ARG A 12 38.73 48.17 -7.27
C ARG A 12 37.43 48.93 -7.04
N LEU A 13 36.30 48.30 -7.34
CA LEU A 13 34.98 48.80 -6.97
C LEU A 13 34.99 49.05 -5.46
N SER A 14 34.75 50.29 -5.03
CA SER A 14 34.70 50.65 -3.62
C SER A 14 33.63 49.79 -2.91
N PRO A 15 33.82 49.39 -1.65
CA PRO A 15 32.85 48.55 -0.92
C PRO A 15 31.43 49.14 -0.92
N ALA A 16 31.29 50.47 -0.95
CA ALA A 16 30.00 51.15 -1.10
C ALA A 16 29.28 50.84 -2.43
N ARG A 17 30.02 50.69 -3.54
CA ARG A 17 29.45 50.35 -4.85
C ARG A 17 28.98 48.90 -4.91
N ILE A 18 29.70 47.98 -4.25
CA ILE A 18 29.32 46.57 -4.13
C ILE A 18 28.04 46.42 -3.29
N LEU A 19 27.93 47.16 -2.19
CA LEU A 19 26.73 47.15 -1.36
C LEU A 19 25.52 47.69 -2.12
N ILE A 20 25.68 48.78 -2.88
CA ILE A 20 24.60 49.36 -3.70
C ILE A 20 24.15 48.38 -4.78
N THR A 21 25.06 47.70 -5.48
CA THR A 21 24.66 46.70 -6.49
C THR A 21 23.96 45.48 -5.88
N LEU A 22 24.37 45.02 -4.69
CA LEU A 22 23.69 43.92 -4.00
C LEU A 22 22.27 44.32 -3.54
N VAL A 23 22.10 45.54 -3.04
CA VAL A 23 20.78 46.06 -2.64
C VAL A 23 19.87 46.23 -3.87
N LEU A 24 20.38 46.74 -4.99
CA LEU A 24 19.62 46.84 -6.25
C LEU A 24 19.25 45.45 -6.81
N ALA A 25 20.15 44.47 -6.74
CA ALA A 25 19.88 43.10 -7.16
C ALA A 25 18.80 42.45 -6.28
N GLY A 26 18.85 42.65 -4.95
CA GLY A 26 17.82 42.18 -4.02
C GLY A 26 16.46 42.81 -4.27
N LEU A 27 16.41 44.12 -4.57
CA LEU A 27 15.18 44.83 -4.94
C LEU A 27 14.56 44.30 -6.25
N LEU A 28 15.39 43.99 -7.25
CA LEU A 28 14.94 43.41 -8.51
C LEU A 28 14.34 42.01 -8.32
N VAL A 29 14.98 41.16 -7.52
CA VAL A 29 14.46 39.81 -7.19
C VAL A 29 13.17 39.90 -6.37
N GLY A 30 13.13 40.78 -5.37
CA GLY A 30 11.93 41.00 -4.56
C GLY A 30 10.76 41.54 -5.36
N MET A 31 11.00 42.49 -6.27
CA MET A 31 9.97 43.05 -7.15
C MET A 31 9.47 42.01 -8.15
N GLY A 32 10.34 41.15 -8.67
CA GLY A 32 9.95 40.00 -9.50
C GLY A 32 9.07 38.99 -8.76
N PHE A 33 9.37 38.70 -7.50
CA PHE A 33 8.54 37.81 -6.66
C PHE A 33 7.16 38.41 -6.38
N VAL A 34 7.10 39.70 -6.03
CA VAL A 34 5.83 40.40 -5.78
C VAL A 34 4.99 40.50 -7.06
N LEU A 35 5.60 40.83 -8.20
CA LEU A 35 4.92 40.80 -9.50
C LEU A 35 4.42 39.39 -9.84
N GLY A 36 5.20 38.34 -9.57
CA GLY A 36 4.79 36.96 -9.76
C GLY A 36 3.59 36.55 -8.90
N VAL A 37 3.57 36.92 -7.62
CA VAL A 37 2.44 36.64 -6.71
C VAL A 37 1.20 37.44 -7.11
N VAL A 38 1.36 38.70 -7.52
CA VAL A 38 0.24 39.52 -8.00
C VAL A 38 -0.29 38.99 -9.33
N PHE A 39 0.59 38.59 -10.27
CA PHE A 39 0.22 37.93 -11.53
C PHE A 39 -0.54 36.61 -11.26
N MET A 40 -0.08 35.81 -10.29
CA MET A 40 -0.75 34.58 -9.87
C MET A 40 -2.13 34.85 -9.24
N ARG A 41 -2.31 35.95 -8.49
CA ARG A 41 -3.63 36.30 -7.92
C ARG A 41 -4.58 36.96 -8.90
N VAL A 42 -4.08 37.77 -9.84
CA VAL A 42 -4.90 38.48 -10.83
C VAL A 42 -5.31 37.57 -11.98
N LEU A 43 -4.47 36.61 -12.39
CA LEU A 43 -4.81 35.60 -13.42
C LEU A 43 -5.32 34.27 -12.83
N GLY A 44 -4.92 33.90 -11.62
CA GLY A 44 -5.37 32.67 -10.96
C GLY A 44 -6.77 32.73 -10.34
N ASN A 45 -7.43 33.89 -10.39
CA ASN A 45 -8.82 34.07 -9.95
C ASN A 45 -9.82 34.20 -11.12
N GLY A 46 -9.36 33.96 -12.35
CA GLY A 46 -10.24 33.59 -13.44
C GLY A 46 -10.62 32.14 -13.23
N SER A 47 -11.90 31.89 -12.92
CA SER A 47 -12.57 30.59 -13.01
C SER A 47 -11.77 29.60 -13.84
N GLN A 48 -11.17 28.58 -13.20
CA GLN A 48 -10.65 27.46 -13.96
C GLN A 48 -11.78 27.03 -14.89
N PRO A 49 -11.61 27.09 -16.23
CA PRO A 49 -12.47 26.28 -17.07
C PRO A 49 -12.29 24.89 -16.49
N SER A 50 -13.38 24.25 -16.10
CA SER A 50 -13.37 22.80 -15.91
C SER A 50 -12.68 22.25 -17.15
N VAL A 51 -11.43 21.83 -17.01
CA VAL A 51 -10.74 21.08 -18.03
C VAL A 51 -11.47 19.76 -18.00
N GLY A 52 -12.59 19.72 -18.72
CA GLY A 52 -13.26 18.49 -19.07
C GLY A 52 -12.16 17.59 -19.59
N SER A 53 -12.04 16.42 -18.96
CA SER A 53 -11.17 15.32 -19.32
C SER A 53 -10.50 15.52 -20.69
N LEU A 54 -9.24 15.95 -20.70
CA LEU A 54 -8.39 15.92 -21.90
C LEU A 54 -7.94 14.48 -22.19
N ALA A 55 -8.66 13.47 -21.70
CA ALA A 55 -8.64 12.20 -22.38
C ALA A 55 -9.08 12.51 -23.82
N PRO A 56 -8.27 12.16 -24.84
CA PRO A 56 -8.74 12.29 -26.21
C PRO A 56 -10.10 11.60 -26.29
N GLU A 57 -11.14 12.34 -26.70
CA GLU A 57 -12.41 11.71 -27.02
C GLU A 57 -12.07 10.57 -27.97
N ARG A 58 -12.36 9.32 -27.57
CA ARG A 58 -12.15 8.18 -28.46
C ARG A 58 -12.89 8.53 -29.75
N PRO A 59 -12.22 8.54 -30.91
CA PRO A 59 -12.87 8.92 -32.15
C PRO A 59 -14.14 8.09 -32.28
N THR A 60 -15.29 8.77 -32.35
CA THR A 60 -16.57 8.08 -32.51
C THR A 60 -16.47 7.25 -33.78
N PRO A 61 -16.58 5.91 -33.70
CA PRO A 61 -16.52 5.06 -34.88
C PRO A 61 -17.59 5.51 -35.87
N ILE A 62 -17.31 5.44 -37.18
CA ILE A 62 -18.35 5.71 -38.18
C ILE A 62 -19.44 4.64 -37.96
N PRO A 63 -20.72 5.02 -37.79
CA PRO A 63 -21.79 4.07 -37.55
C PRO A 63 -21.78 2.93 -38.58
N GLY A 64 -21.64 1.68 -38.12
CA GLY A 64 -21.54 0.50 -38.99
C GLY A 64 -20.12 0.11 -39.46
N THR A 65 -19.08 0.80 -38.99
CA THR A 65 -17.66 0.43 -39.22
C THR A 65 -16.90 0.10 -37.94
N GLU A 66 -17.60 -0.11 -36.83
CA GLU A 66 -16.95 -0.62 -35.62
C GLU A 66 -16.30 -1.96 -35.97
N PRO A 67 -14.97 -2.08 -35.86
CA PRO A 67 -14.36 -3.39 -36.01
C PRO A 67 -14.95 -4.27 -34.92
N THR A 68 -15.66 -5.33 -35.32
CA THR A 68 -16.00 -6.40 -34.39
C THR A 68 -14.68 -6.99 -33.94
N ILE A 69 -14.24 -6.61 -32.75
CA ILE A 69 -13.04 -7.19 -32.14
C ILE A 69 -13.40 -8.62 -31.79
N ASP A 70 -12.85 -9.56 -32.55
CA ASP A 70 -12.78 -10.95 -32.13
C ASP A 70 -11.76 -11.01 -31.00
N ARG A 71 -12.27 -10.96 -29.76
CA ARG A 71 -11.47 -10.89 -28.53
C ARG A 71 -10.52 -12.08 -28.43
N GLU A 72 -10.99 -13.28 -28.70
CA GLU A 72 -10.19 -14.51 -28.61
C GLU A 72 -9.04 -14.45 -29.62
N LYS A 73 -9.36 -14.11 -30.88
CA LYS A 73 -8.35 -13.97 -31.92
C LYS A 73 -7.32 -12.88 -31.61
N LEU A 74 -7.74 -11.74 -31.06
CA LEU A 74 -6.84 -10.65 -30.71
C LEU A 74 -5.88 -11.06 -29.59
N LEU A 75 -6.39 -11.66 -28.51
CA LEU A 75 -5.55 -12.14 -27.41
C LEU A 75 -4.58 -13.22 -27.90
N ASP A 76 -5.03 -14.19 -28.71
CA ASP A 76 -4.17 -15.21 -29.32
C ASP A 76 -3.07 -14.62 -30.21
N GLN A 77 -3.38 -13.56 -30.96
CA GLN A 77 -2.41 -12.86 -31.80
C GLN A 77 -1.36 -12.14 -30.96
N ILE A 78 -1.78 -11.48 -29.88
CA ILE A 78 -0.87 -10.80 -28.95
C ILE A 78 0.05 -11.81 -28.28
N THR A 79 -0.49 -12.91 -27.75
CA THR A 79 0.30 -13.96 -27.09
C THR A 79 1.34 -14.55 -28.03
N ARG A 80 0.96 -14.92 -29.26
CA ARG A 80 1.93 -15.42 -30.26
C ARG A 80 3.01 -14.41 -30.60
N LEU A 81 2.65 -13.12 -30.66
CA LEU A 81 3.63 -12.06 -30.95
C LEU A 81 4.63 -11.93 -29.80
N LEU A 82 4.17 -11.99 -28.55
CA LEU A 82 5.05 -12.01 -27.38
C LEU A 82 5.97 -13.24 -27.41
N GLU A 83 5.43 -14.43 -27.63
CA GLU A 83 6.22 -15.67 -27.67
C GLU A 83 7.26 -15.71 -28.80
N SER A 84 7.04 -15.00 -29.90
CA SER A 84 7.95 -15.01 -31.07
C SER A 84 8.92 -13.84 -31.13
N GLU A 85 8.55 -12.67 -30.61
CA GLU A 85 9.30 -11.42 -30.80
C GLU A 85 9.75 -10.76 -29.47
N TYR A 86 9.33 -11.26 -28.30
CA TYR A 86 9.83 -10.77 -27.02
C TYR A 86 11.32 -11.11 -26.86
N LEU A 87 12.06 -10.29 -26.12
CA LEU A 87 13.51 -10.43 -25.96
C LEU A 87 13.91 -11.77 -25.30
N GLU A 88 13.12 -12.18 -24.30
CA GLU A 88 13.34 -13.37 -23.47
C GLU A 88 12.04 -14.20 -23.42
N PRO A 89 11.63 -14.84 -24.53
CA PRO A 89 10.33 -15.51 -24.61
C PRO A 89 10.20 -16.70 -23.66
N ASP A 90 11.34 -17.32 -23.29
CA ASP A 90 11.40 -18.41 -22.31
C ASP A 90 11.09 -17.97 -20.88
N GLU A 91 11.13 -16.66 -20.58
CA GLU A 91 10.75 -16.10 -19.28
C GLU A 91 9.26 -15.77 -19.18
N LEU A 92 8.51 -15.90 -20.28
CA LEU A 92 7.06 -15.65 -20.26
C LEU A 92 6.32 -16.78 -19.55
N VAL A 93 5.64 -16.43 -18.46
CA VAL A 93 4.75 -17.34 -17.73
C VAL A 93 3.33 -17.17 -18.24
N ALA A 94 2.76 -18.25 -18.80
CA ALA A 94 1.43 -18.21 -19.42
C ALA A 94 0.31 -17.79 -18.45
N ASP A 95 0.41 -18.21 -17.19
CA ASP A 95 -0.55 -17.84 -16.14
C ASP A 95 -0.49 -16.33 -15.86
N ASP A 96 0.71 -15.75 -15.75
CA ASP A 96 0.89 -14.30 -15.52
C ASP A 96 0.32 -13.47 -16.67
N LEU A 97 0.53 -13.89 -17.92
CA LEU A 97 -0.07 -13.23 -19.10
C LEU A 97 -1.60 -13.31 -19.06
N THR A 98 -2.14 -14.45 -18.63
CA THR A 98 -3.58 -14.68 -18.52
C THR A 98 -4.19 -13.83 -17.42
N TYR A 99 -3.56 -13.77 -16.25
CA TYR A 99 -3.99 -12.95 -15.12
C TYR A 99 -3.87 -11.46 -15.41
N GLY A 100 -2.80 -11.02 -16.08
CA GLY A 100 -2.66 -9.64 -16.56
C GLY A 100 -3.78 -9.25 -17.53
N ALA A 101 -4.14 -10.12 -18.47
CA ALA A 101 -5.26 -9.90 -19.38
C ALA A 101 -6.60 -9.84 -18.63
N ALA A 102 -6.83 -10.75 -17.67
CA ALA A 102 -8.04 -10.75 -16.85
C ALA A 102 -8.16 -9.47 -16.00
N ALA A 103 -7.07 -9.05 -15.35
CA ALA A 103 -7.01 -7.81 -14.58
C ALA A 103 -7.31 -6.59 -15.45
N GLY A 104 -6.77 -6.52 -16.68
CA GLY A 104 -7.06 -5.46 -17.64
C GLY A 104 -8.53 -5.42 -18.06
N LEU A 105 -9.15 -6.59 -18.31
CA LEU A 105 -10.57 -6.69 -18.63
C LEU A 105 -11.45 -6.18 -17.49
N VAL A 106 -11.14 -6.58 -16.26
CA VAL A 106 -11.91 -6.17 -15.07
C VAL A 106 -11.71 -4.68 -14.78
N SER A 107 -10.48 -4.16 -14.88
CA SER A 107 -10.19 -2.73 -14.72
C SER A 107 -10.94 -1.84 -15.71
N ALA A 108 -11.19 -2.33 -16.92
CA ALA A 108 -11.93 -1.60 -17.95
C ALA A 108 -13.41 -1.32 -17.59
N VAL A 109 -13.96 -1.98 -16.55
CA VAL A 109 -15.31 -1.73 -16.02
C VAL A 109 -15.42 -0.32 -15.41
N GLY A 110 -14.33 0.22 -14.87
CA GLY A 110 -14.30 1.55 -14.27
C GLY A 110 -15.02 1.66 -12.91
N ASP A 111 -15.42 0.54 -12.31
CA ASP A 111 -15.94 0.47 -10.95
C ASP A 111 -14.79 0.22 -9.96
N PRO A 112 -14.53 1.12 -8.98
CA PRO A 112 -13.45 0.95 -8.01
C PRO A 112 -13.60 -0.27 -7.09
N HIS A 113 -14.78 -0.88 -7.02
CA HIS A 113 -15.02 -2.09 -6.23
C HIS A 113 -14.96 -3.38 -7.04
N THR A 114 -14.76 -3.28 -8.35
CA THR A 114 -14.64 -4.42 -9.25
C THR A 114 -13.16 -4.65 -9.58
N MET A 115 -12.58 -5.70 -9.00
CA MET A 115 -11.18 -6.05 -9.20
C MET A 115 -11.01 -7.55 -9.44
N PHE A 116 -10.02 -7.89 -10.27
CA PHE A 116 -9.55 -9.26 -10.39
C PHE A 116 -8.56 -9.53 -9.26
N VAL A 117 -8.71 -10.67 -8.59
CA VAL A 117 -7.77 -11.15 -7.58
C VAL A 117 -7.28 -12.51 -8.03
N GLU A 118 -5.97 -12.66 -8.10
CA GLU A 118 -5.33 -13.91 -8.49
C GLU A 118 -5.59 -15.02 -7.46
N PRO A 119 -5.58 -16.30 -7.86
CA PRO A 119 -5.98 -17.40 -6.97
C PRO A 119 -5.25 -17.46 -5.63
N VAL A 120 -3.95 -17.18 -5.60
CA VAL A 120 -3.14 -17.21 -4.37
C VAL A 120 -3.53 -16.07 -3.43
N GLN A 121 -3.74 -14.86 -3.97
CA GLN A 121 -4.19 -13.71 -3.19
C GLN A 121 -5.65 -13.89 -2.73
N ALA A 122 -6.49 -14.51 -3.57
CA ALA A 122 -7.88 -14.81 -3.23
C ALA A 122 -7.97 -15.79 -2.05
N ALA A 123 -7.10 -16.81 -2.01
CA ALA A 123 -7.02 -17.74 -0.88
C ALA A 123 -6.67 -17.02 0.44
N ILE A 124 -5.77 -16.03 0.39
CA ILE A 124 -5.42 -15.21 1.57
C ILE A 124 -6.62 -14.43 2.09
N ILE A 125 -7.36 -13.77 1.19
CA ILE A 125 -8.57 -13.03 1.54
C ILE A 125 -9.62 -13.97 2.12
N GLU A 126 -9.78 -15.16 1.55
CA GLU A 126 -10.73 -16.15 2.04
C GLU A 126 -10.37 -16.64 3.45
N GLU A 127 -9.10 -16.95 3.73
CA GLU A 127 -8.64 -17.33 5.07
C GLU A 127 -8.89 -16.23 6.11
N ASP A 128 -8.68 -14.96 5.72
CA ASP A 128 -8.96 -13.81 6.58
C ASP A 128 -10.46 -13.70 6.88
N MET A 129 -11.31 -13.89 5.87
CA MET A 129 -12.77 -13.96 6.03
C MET A 129 -13.21 -15.14 6.89
N GLN A 130 -12.50 -16.28 6.83
CA GLN A 130 -12.74 -17.43 7.72
C GLN A 130 -12.29 -17.17 9.16
N GLY A 131 -11.49 -16.13 9.42
CA GLY A 131 -11.00 -15.73 10.73
C GLY A 131 -9.82 -16.57 11.25
N SER A 132 -9.22 -17.39 10.39
CA SER A 132 -8.01 -18.15 10.73
C SER A 132 -7.16 -18.44 9.49
N PHE A 133 -5.86 -18.26 9.63
CA PHE A 133 -4.88 -18.45 8.56
C PHE A 133 -3.59 -19.09 9.12
N GLU A 134 -2.68 -19.52 8.24
CA GLU A 134 -1.37 -20.04 8.64
C GLU A 134 -0.24 -19.04 8.28
N GLY A 135 0.59 -18.69 9.26
CA GLY A 135 1.64 -17.71 9.06
C GLY A 135 2.33 -17.31 10.36
N ILE A 136 2.86 -16.09 10.40
CA ILE A 136 3.63 -15.58 11.55
C ILE A 136 2.76 -14.84 12.58
N GLY A 137 1.54 -14.43 12.22
CA GLY A 137 0.63 -13.69 13.10
C GLY A 137 1.09 -12.26 13.38
N ALA A 138 1.24 -11.44 12.33
CA ALA A 138 1.54 -10.01 12.46
C ALA A 138 0.67 -9.21 11.48
N THR A 139 0.25 -8.02 11.90
CA THR A 139 -0.38 -7.05 11.01
C THR A 139 0.69 -6.24 10.31
N VAL A 140 0.59 -6.12 8.99
CA VAL A 140 1.55 -5.41 8.15
C VAL A 140 0.85 -4.32 7.35
N ASN A 141 1.62 -3.30 6.97
CA ASN A 141 1.17 -2.26 6.05
C ASN A 141 2.34 -1.81 5.19
N LEU A 142 2.05 -1.15 4.06
CA LEU A 142 3.06 -0.54 3.23
C LEU A 142 3.32 0.90 3.72
N VAL A 143 4.55 1.17 4.17
CA VAL A 143 4.99 2.51 4.58
C VAL A 143 6.16 2.90 3.70
N ASP A 144 6.03 3.98 2.94
CA ASP A 144 7.02 4.45 1.97
C ASP A 144 7.48 3.36 0.98
N GLY A 145 6.56 2.48 0.57
CA GLY A 145 6.84 1.37 -0.35
C GLY A 145 7.50 0.15 0.29
N ILE A 146 7.66 0.12 1.62
CA ILE A 146 8.29 -0.98 2.35
C ILE A 146 7.26 -1.65 3.27
N VAL A 147 7.23 -2.98 3.23
CA VAL A 147 6.39 -3.79 4.13
C VAL A 147 6.86 -3.57 5.56
N THR A 148 5.97 -3.03 6.38
CA THR A 148 6.27 -2.63 7.75
C THR A 148 5.30 -3.34 8.69
N ILE A 149 5.83 -3.94 9.75
CA ILE A 149 5.04 -4.53 10.83
C ILE A 149 4.34 -3.39 11.57
N VAL A 150 3.02 -3.36 11.52
CA VAL A 150 2.21 -2.47 12.35
C VAL A 150 2.27 -2.95 13.79
N GLN A 151 1.96 -4.24 14.00
CA GLN A 151 2.03 -4.87 15.31
C GLN A 151 2.03 -6.41 15.18
N PRO A 152 2.85 -7.15 15.95
CA PRO A 152 2.69 -8.59 16.14
C PRO A 152 1.41 -8.91 16.93
N MET A 153 0.67 -9.94 16.52
CA MET A 153 -0.54 -10.34 17.26
C MET A 153 -0.14 -10.97 18.61
N PRO A 154 -0.94 -10.78 19.68
CA PRO A 154 -0.66 -11.40 20.97
C PRO A 154 -0.57 -12.92 20.89
N ASN A 155 0.41 -13.51 21.57
CA ASN A 155 0.71 -14.95 21.58
C ASN A 155 0.99 -15.54 20.19
N SER A 156 1.42 -14.73 19.23
CA SER A 156 1.77 -15.19 17.87
C SER A 156 3.22 -15.69 17.78
N PRO A 157 3.56 -16.46 16.72
CA PRO A 157 4.95 -16.74 16.39
C PRO A 157 5.82 -15.49 16.23
N ALA A 158 5.32 -14.43 15.59
CA ALA A 158 6.04 -13.18 15.39
C ALA A 158 6.39 -12.49 16.72
N GLU A 159 5.43 -12.42 17.66
CA GLU A 159 5.66 -11.86 18.99
C GLU A 159 6.73 -12.67 19.75
N ARG A 160 6.60 -14.00 19.75
CA ARG A 160 7.58 -14.90 20.40
C ARG A 160 8.98 -14.80 19.79
N ALA A 161 9.07 -14.54 18.49
CA ALA A 161 10.32 -14.35 17.78
C ALA A 161 10.95 -12.96 18.02
N GLY A 162 10.29 -12.08 18.78
CA GLY A 162 10.80 -10.76 19.13
C GLY A 162 10.66 -9.72 18.01
N ILE A 163 9.78 -9.97 17.03
CA ILE A 163 9.35 -8.96 16.05
C ILE A 163 8.58 -7.87 16.77
N GLN A 164 8.74 -6.62 16.34
CA GLN A 164 8.17 -5.44 16.98
C GLN A 164 7.43 -4.55 15.99
N ALA A 165 6.55 -3.71 16.52
CA ALA A 165 5.93 -2.64 15.75
C ALA A 165 7.01 -1.70 15.17
N GLY A 166 6.86 -1.34 13.90
CA GLY A 166 7.81 -0.52 13.15
C GLY A 166 8.96 -1.29 12.50
N ASP A 167 9.06 -2.60 12.69
CA ASP A 167 10.02 -3.41 11.93
C ASP A 167 9.70 -3.38 10.44
N GLN A 168 10.70 -3.13 9.62
CA GLN A 168 10.58 -3.16 8.17
C GLN A 168 11.11 -4.48 7.64
N VAL A 169 10.29 -5.20 6.89
CA VAL A 169 10.63 -6.48 6.26
C VAL A 169 11.28 -6.17 4.92
N LEU A 170 12.59 -6.36 4.84
CA LEU A 170 13.38 -6.09 3.64
C LEU A 170 13.39 -7.29 2.68
N ALA A 171 13.43 -8.50 3.23
CA ALA A 171 13.45 -9.74 2.47
C ALA A 171 12.77 -10.88 3.23
N VAL A 172 12.25 -11.85 2.47
CA VAL A 172 11.68 -13.11 2.95
C VAL A 172 12.47 -14.24 2.32
N ASP A 173 13.07 -15.07 3.16
CA ASP A 173 14.07 -16.06 2.77
C ASP A 173 15.20 -15.40 1.96
N ASP A 174 15.39 -15.78 0.70
CA ASP A 174 16.39 -15.19 -0.20
C ASP A 174 15.80 -14.14 -1.16
N THR A 175 14.53 -13.78 -0.99
CA THR A 175 13.78 -12.90 -1.90
C THR A 175 13.63 -11.50 -1.30
N SER A 176 14.17 -10.49 -1.99
CA SER A 176 13.95 -9.07 -1.64
C SER A 176 12.48 -8.68 -1.82
N LEU A 177 11.92 -7.91 -0.88
CA LEU A 177 10.57 -7.36 -0.98
C LEU A 177 10.53 -5.96 -1.62
N GLU A 178 11.65 -5.45 -2.11
CA GLU A 178 11.68 -4.16 -2.79
C GLU A 178 10.78 -4.17 -4.04
N GLY A 179 9.84 -3.22 -4.10
CA GLY A 179 8.90 -3.10 -5.21
C GLY A 179 7.71 -4.07 -5.19
N TYR A 180 7.63 -4.98 -4.21
CA TYR A 180 6.48 -5.87 -4.07
C TYR A 180 5.22 -5.10 -3.64
N ALA A 181 4.07 -5.48 -4.20
CA ALA A 181 2.79 -5.07 -3.62
C ALA A 181 2.56 -5.77 -2.27
N LEU A 182 1.73 -5.17 -1.43
CA LEU A 182 1.51 -5.66 -0.07
C LEU A 182 1.00 -7.11 -0.04
N LEU A 183 0.02 -7.43 -0.89
CA LEU A 183 -0.55 -8.80 -0.94
C LEU A 183 0.50 -9.82 -1.40
N ASP A 184 1.31 -9.50 -2.40
CA ASP A 184 2.36 -10.39 -2.89
C ASP A 184 3.40 -10.67 -1.80
N ALA A 185 3.81 -9.64 -1.05
CA ALA A 185 4.70 -9.84 0.08
C ALA A 185 4.07 -10.72 1.18
N ILE A 186 2.77 -10.59 1.43
CA ILE A 186 2.05 -11.46 2.37
C ILE A 186 2.06 -12.92 1.90
N THR A 187 1.97 -13.19 0.59
CA THR A 187 2.04 -14.56 0.05
C THR A 187 3.35 -15.26 0.41
N LEU A 188 4.47 -14.53 0.42
CA LEU A 188 5.79 -15.06 0.77
C LEU A 188 5.92 -15.33 2.28
N ILE A 189 5.33 -14.46 3.11
CA ILE A 189 5.38 -14.57 4.57
C ILE A 189 4.47 -15.69 5.07
N ARG A 190 3.28 -15.86 4.48
CA ARG A 190 2.37 -16.98 4.79
C ARG A 190 2.92 -18.30 4.29
N GLY A 191 2.32 -19.38 4.77
CA GLY A 191 2.71 -20.72 4.39
C GLY A 191 2.33 -21.75 5.44
N PRO A 192 2.55 -23.05 5.14
CA PRO A 192 2.03 -24.12 5.96
C PRO A 192 2.56 -24.10 7.39
N LYS A 193 1.70 -24.41 8.35
CA LYS A 193 2.04 -24.57 9.76
C LYS A 193 3.24 -25.51 9.94
N GLY A 194 4.15 -25.11 10.81
CA GLY A 194 5.36 -25.87 11.15
C GLY A 194 6.54 -25.62 10.22
N THR A 195 6.33 -24.95 9.07
CA THR A 195 7.44 -24.48 8.24
C THR A 195 8.10 -23.26 8.87
N VAL A 196 9.35 -23.00 8.49
CA VAL A 196 10.11 -21.82 8.96
C VAL A 196 10.18 -20.80 7.82
N VAL A 197 10.05 -19.53 8.17
CA VAL A 197 10.35 -18.41 7.29
C VAL A 197 11.47 -17.58 7.89
N SER A 198 12.40 -17.14 7.07
CA SER A 198 13.48 -16.24 7.44
C SER A 198 13.11 -14.82 7.01
N LEU A 199 13.10 -13.87 7.95
CA LEU A 199 12.77 -12.47 7.67
C LEU A 199 14.01 -11.61 7.89
N LEU A 200 14.44 -10.88 6.87
CA LEU A 200 15.45 -9.83 7.02
C LEU A 200 14.76 -8.54 7.46
N LEU A 201 15.03 -8.08 8.67
CA LEU A 201 14.36 -6.95 9.29
C LEU A 201 15.30 -5.76 9.45
N ARG A 202 14.74 -4.55 9.27
CA ARG A 202 15.35 -3.29 9.69
C ARG A 202 14.51 -2.68 10.80
N ARG A 203 15.15 -2.36 11.94
CA ARG A 203 14.51 -1.77 13.11
C ARG A 203 15.15 -0.43 13.46
N ALA A 204 14.33 0.58 13.73
CA ALA A 204 14.83 1.87 14.19
C ALA A 204 15.68 1.72 15.46
N GLY A 205 16.87 2.32 15.47
CA GLY A 205 17.83 2.22 16.57
C GLY A 205 18.78 1.02 16.50
N ILE A 206 18.59 0.10 15.55
CA ILE A 206 19.58 -0.94 15.22
C ILE A 206 20.23 -0.55 13.88
N ALA A 207 21.56 -0.45 13.87
CA ALA A 207 22.29 0.09 12.73
C ALA A 207 22.20 -0.82 11.49
N GLU A 208 22.36 -2.13 11.68
CA GLU A 208 22.40 -3.11 10.60
C GLU A 208 21.12 -3.95 10.57
N PRO A 209 20.62 -4.32 9.37
CA PRO A 209 19.56 -5.31 9.24
C PRO A 209 19.94 -6.64 9.90
N PHE A 210 18.94 -7.35 10.42
CA PHE A 210 19.14 -8.64 11.09
C PHE A 210 18.07 -9.64 10.69
N THR A 211 18.42 -10.91 10.73
CA THR A 211 17.54 -12.00 10.33
C THR A 211 16.82 -12.59 11.54
N VAL A 212 15.52 -12.81 11.42
CA VAL A 212 14.69 -13.52 12.40
C VAL A 212 14.04 -14.71 11.72
N GLN A 213 14.24 -15.91 12.28
CA GLN A 213 13.52 -17.10 11.84
C GLN A 213 12.24 -17.25 12.65
N VAL A 214 11.12 -17.47 11.96
CA VAL A 214 9.81 -17.65 12.58
C VAL A 214 9.20 -18.96 12.10
N THR A 215 8.79 -19.82 13.02
CA THR A 215 8.02 -21.02 12.69
C THR A 215 6.55 -20.63 12.50
N ARG A 216 6.02 -20.85 11.30
CA ARG A 216 4.62 -20.56 10.97
C ARG A 216 3.69 -21.42 11.83
N ASP A 217 2.57 -20.84 12.25
CA ASP A 217 1.53 -21.54 13.00
C ASP A 217 0.15 -21.10 12.52
N LYS A 218 -0.88 -21.82 12.95
CA LYS A 218 -2.26 -21.43 12.76
C LYS A 218 -2.58 -20.24 13.68
N ILE A 219 -3.02 -19.15 13.08
CA ILE A 219 -3.45 -17.94 13.75
C ILE A 219 -4.97 -17.90 13.73
N THR A 220 -5.57 -17.51 14.85
CA THR A 220 -7.01 -17.26 14.96
C THR A 220 -7.19 -15.83 15.42
N VAL A 221 -7.91 -15.04 14.64
CA VAL A 221 -8.11 -13.61 14.93
C VAL A 221 -9.11 -13.48 16.07
N ALA A 222 -8.68 -12.90 17.19
CA ALA A 222 -9.58 -12.57 18.28
C ALA A 222 -10.39 -11.32 17.89
N ILE A 223 -11.69 -11.51 17.71
CA ILE A 223 -12.61 -10.46 17.25
C ILE A 223 -13.69 -10.12 18.27
N VAL A 224 -13.69 -10.82 19.40
CA VAL A 224 -14.62 -10.60 20.51
C VAL A 224 -13.86 -10.19 21.76
N GLU A 225 -14.23 -9.04 22.30
CA GLU A 225 -13.90 -8.65 23.66
C GLU A 225 -15.13 -8.77 24.55
N SER A 226 -14.98 -9.24 25.78
CA SER A 226 -16.13 -9.39 26.68
C SER A 226 -15.79 -9.13 28.14
N ARG A 227 -16.74 -8.53 28.88
CA ARG A 227 -16.59 -8.18 30.30
C ARG A 227 -17.95 -8.00 30.98
N MET A 228 -17.97 -8.09 32.31
CA MET A 228 -19.11 -7.67 33.11
C MET A 228 -18.96 -6.19 33.46
N LEU A 229 -20.02 -5.40 33.31
CA LEU A 229 -20.08 -4.01 33.75
C LEU A 229 -20.57 -3.93 35.20
N ASP A 230 -20.30 -2.79 35.85
CA ASP A 230 -20.57 -2.58 37.29
C ASP A 230 -22.06 -2.77 37.66
N ASP A 231 -22.98 -2.53 36.74
CA ASP A 231 -24.44 -2.69 36.95
C ASP A 231 -24.95 -4.13 36.71
N GLY A 232 -24.04 -5.11 36.58
CA GLY A 232 -24.38 -6.51 36.28
C GLY A 232 -24.83 -6.74 34.83
N ILE A 233 -24.44 -5.85 33.92
CA ILE A 233 -24.73 -5.95 32.49
C ILE A 233 -23.56 -6.63 31.79
N ALA A 234 -23.84 -7.71 31.06
CA ALA A 234 -22.86 -8.34 30.20
C ALA A 234 -22.54 -7.43 29.01
N TYR A 235 -21.27 -7.21 28.73
CA TYR A 235 -20.81 -6.45 27.58
C TYR A 235 -19.99 -7.35 26.67
N ILE A 236 -20.37 -7.41 25.39
CA ILE A 236 -19.65 -8.12 24.34
C ILE A 236 -19.43 -7.12 23.20
N SER A 237 -18.19 -6.89 22.81
CA SER A 237 -17.84 -6.11 21.62
C SER A 237 -17.36 -7.04 20.52
N LEU A 238 -17.82 -6.79 19.30
CA LEU A 238 -17.42 -7.54 18.10
C LEU A 238 -16.77 -6.57 17.11
N SER A 239 -15.48 -6.76 16.81
CA SER A 239 -14.74 -5.86 15.92
C SER A 239 -15.08 -6.04 14.44
N GLU A 240 -15.41 -7.26 14.02
CA GLU A 240 -15.78 -7.61 12.64
C GLU A 240 -16.57 -8.92 12.61
N PHE A 241 -17.28 -9.17 11.50
CA PHE A 241 -17.87 -10.48 11.23
C PHE A 241 -16.90 -11.31 10.39
N ASN A 242 -16.35 -12.38 10.96
CA ASN A 242 -15.61 -13.39 10.21
C ASN A 242 -16.18 -14.78 10.54
N GLY A 243 -15.65 -15.83 9.91
CA GLY A 243 -16.09 -17.22 10.11
C GLY A 243 -16.01 -17.73 11.56
N LYS A 244 -15.33 -17.02 12.46
CA LYS A 244 -15.22 -17.32 13.90
C LYS A 244 -16.14 -16.49 14.79
N ALA A 245 -16.85 -15.50 14.27
CA ALA A 245 -17.65 -14.58 15.07
C ALA A 245 -18.68 -15.29 15.96
N LEU A 246 -19.48 -16.20 15.39
CA LEU A 246 -20.50 -16.93 16.14
C LEU A 246 -19.91 -17.82 17.24
N GLU A 247 -18.78 -18.46 16.96
CA GLU A 247 -18.06 -19.31 17.92
C GLU A 247 -17.56 -18.47 19.11
N GLN A 248 -16.84 -17.38 18.84
CA GLN A 248 -16.26 -16.51 19.86
C GLN A 248 -17.33 -15.78 20.69
N ILE A 249 -18.43 -15.32 20.08
CA ILE A 249 -19.55 -14.70 20.81
C ILE A 249 -20.20 -15.71 21.76
N ARG A 250 -20.40 -16.95 21.31
CA ARG A 250 -20.98 -18.02 22.16
C ARG A 250 -20.06 -18.34 23.34
N GLU A 251 -18.76 -18.38 23.11
CA GLU A 251 -17.78 -18.60 24.17
C GLU A 251 -17.80 -17.45 25.20
N ALA A 252 -17.76 -16.20 24.73
CA ALA A 252 -17.88 -15.02 25.59
C ALA A 252 -19.17 -15.06 26.42
N TRP A 253 -20.32 -15.34 25.78
CA TRP A 253 -21.61 -15.44 26.47
C TRP A 253 -21.66 -16.58 27.48
N ARG A 254 -21.10 -17.76 27.18
CA ARG A 254 -21.01 -18.88 28.13
C ARG A 254 -20.24 -18.52 29.40
N THR A 255 -19.26 -17.64 29.29
CA THR A 255 -18.48 -17.17 30.44
C THR A 255 -19.26 -16.11 31.23
N LEU A 256 -19.85 -15.12 30.56
CA LEU A 256 -20.58 -14.03 31.22
C LEU A 256 -21.91 -14.48 31.83
N SER A 257 -22.65 -15.37 31.17
CA SER A 257 -23.95 -15.87 31.65
C SER A 257 -23.88 -16.57 33.02
N LYS A 258 -22.75 -17.19 33.37
CA LYS A 258 -22.53 -17.81 34.69
C LYS A 258 -22.56 -16.81 35.85
N GLN A 259 -22.38 -15.52 35.56
CA GLN A 259 -22.44 -14.44 36.53
C GLN A 259 -23.85 -13.84 36.67
N ASN A 260 -24.86 -14.46 36.02
CA ASN A 260 -26.28 -14.06 36.04
C ASN A 260 -26.51 -12.57 35.68
N PRO A 261 -26.07 -12.13 34.47
CA PRO A 261 -26.25 -10.75 34.06
C PRO A 261 -27.74 -10.37 33.97
N THR A 262 -28.04 -9.11 34.28
CA THR A 262 -29.39 -8.54 34.21
C THR A 262 -29.75 -8.05 32.80
N GLY A 263 -28.73 -7.91 31.92
CA GLY A 263 -28.88 -7.50 30.53
C GLY A 263 -27.61 -7.77 29.71
N LEU A 264 -27.70 -7.55 28.40
CA LEU A 264 -26.60 -7.70 27.46
C LEU A 264 -26.48 -6.45 26.57
N VAL A 265 -25.28 -5.91 26.47
CA VAL A 265 -24.88 -4.96 25.43
C VAL A 265 -24.02 -5.70 24.42
N LEU A 266 -24.49 -5.74 23.17
CA LEU A 266 -23.68 -6.14 22.02
C LEU A 266 -23.20 -4.88 21.31
N ASP A 267 -21.92 -4.57 21.45
CA ASP A 267 -21.31 -3.40 20.85
C ASP A 267 -20.74 -3.74 19.46
N LEU A 268 -21.36 -3.15 18.44
CA LEU A 268 -20.98 -3.24 17.03
C LEU A 268 -20.44 -1.90 16.49
N ARG A 269 -20.10 -0.94 17.36
CA ARG A 269 -19.52 0.34 16.92
C ARG A 269 -18.16 0.07 16.27
N ASN A 270 -17.90 0.78 15.17
CA ASN A 270 -16.69 0.62 14.33
C ASN A 270 -16.52 -0.77 13.70
N ASN A 271 -17.55 -1.62 13.73
CA ASN A 271 -17.56 -2.89 13.01
C ASN A 271 -17.95 -2.64 11.54
N PRO A 272 -17.06 -2.92 10.56
CA PRO A 272 -17.32 -2.65 9.14
C PRO A 272 -18.27 -3.66 8.48
N GLY A 273 -18.78 -4.65 9.22
CA GLY A 273 -19.48 -5.80 8.68
C GLY A 273 -18.55 -7.00 8.54
N GLY A 274 -18.67 -7.73 7.44
CA GLY A 274 -17.78 -8.84 7.10
C GLY A 274 -18.53 -10.06 6.56
N TYR A 275 -18.04 -11.24 6.89
CA TYR A 275 -18.50 -12.54 6.41
C TYR A 275 -19.96 -12.82 6.79
N LEU A 276 -20.81 -13.01 5.78
CA LEU A 276 -22.26 -13.20 5.95
C LEU A 276 -22.68 -14.68 5.99
N HIS A 277 -21.81 -15.60 5.56
CA HIS A 277 -22.15 -17.00 5.28
C HIS A 277 -21.79 -17.98 6.40
#